data_AF-A0A840HPQ8-F1
#
_entry.id   AF-A0A840HPQ8-F1
#
_cell.length_a   1.000
_cell.length_b   1.000
_cell.length_c   1.000
_cell.angle_alpha   90.00
_cell.angle_beta   90.00
_cell.angle_gamma   90.00
#
_symmetry.space_group_name_H-M   'P 1'
#
loop_
_entity.id
_entity.type
_entity.pdbx_description
1 polymer ?
#
loop_
_entity_poly.entity_id
_entity_poly.type
_entity_poly.pdbx_seq_one_letter_code
_entity_poly.pdbx_strand_id
1 'polypeptide(L)' 'MAKVPGFAKAFVGRWRIVEMDVWDSDFLDLVEEAHLTFQGKSDGEIAFGALKGFLDVR' A
#
# COMPACT_ATOMS: atom_id res chain seq x y z
N MET A 1 21.75 -5.01 14.25
CA MET A 1 21.16 -4.52 12.99
C MET A 1 20.07 -5.49 12.56
N ALA A 2 18.79 -5.10 12.61
CA ALA A 2 17.71 -5.95 12.12
C ALA A 2 17.87 -6.16 10.60
N LYS A 3 17.93 -7.43 10.19
CA LYS A 3 18.07 -7.87 8.80
C LYS A 3 16.80 -7.45 8.06
N VAL A 4 16.95 -6.78 6.91
CA VAL A 4 15.77 -6.47 6.06
C VAL A 4 15.28 -7.80 5.52
N PRO A 5 13.99 -8.17 5.70
CA PRO A 5 13.42 -9.24 4.92
C PRO A 5 13.62 -8.91 3.43
N GLY A 6 14.12 -9.86 2.63
CA GLY A 6 14.36 -9.63 1.20
C GLY A 6 13.10 -9.17 0.44
N PHE A 7 11.93 -9.53 0.97
CA PHE A 7 10.62 -9.14 0.47
C PHE A 7 10.41 -7.61 0.50
N ALA A 8 10.61 -6.93 1.64
CA ALA A 8 10.41 -5.48 1.74
C ALA A 8 11.26 -4.68 0.73
N LYS A 9 12.46 -5.18 0.39
CA LYS A 9 13.33 -4.58 -0.62
C LYS A 9 12.83 -4.73 -2.06
N ALA A 10 12.13 -5.83 -2.36
CA ALA A 10 11.62 -6.11 -3.71
C ALA A 10 10.36 -5.29 -4.04
N PHE A 11 9.60 -4.86 -3.02
CA PHE A 11 8.35 -4.13 -3.18
C PHE A 11 8.44 -2.63 -2.90
N VAL A 12 9.65 -2.09 -2.70
CA VAL A 12 9.84 -0.64 -2.50
C VAL A 12 9.24 0.14 -3.67
N GLY A 13 8.34 1.08 -3.35
CA GLY A 13 7.66 1.91 -4.34
C GLY A 13 6.17 2.03 -4.08
N ARG A 14 5.49 2.68 -5.02
CA ARG A 14 4.03 2.84 -5.03
C ARG A 14 3.42 1.84 -6.00
N TRP A 15 2.44 1.08 -5.51
CA TRP A 15 1.70 0.07 -6.24
C TRP A 15 0.25 0.49 -6.32
N ARG A 16 -0.31 0.44 -7.52
CA ARG A 16 -1.71 0.74 -7.79
C ARG A 16 -2.61 -0.43 -7.37
N ILE A 17 -3.70 -0.14 -6.67
CA ILE A 17 -4.79 -1.11 -6.47
C ILE A 17 -5.75 -0.97 -7.65
N VAL A 18 -5.78 -1.96 -8.53
CA VAL A 18 -6.60 -1.90 -9.77
C VAL A 18 -8.01 -2.48 -9.61
N GLU A 19 -8.22 -3.35 -8.62
CA GLU A 19 -9.47 -4.08 -8.41
C GLU A 19 -9.61 -4.54 -6.95
N MET A 20 -10.84 -4.59 -6.44
CA MET A 20 -11.22 -5.20 -5.17
C MET A 20 -12.58 -5.89 -5.30
N ASP A 21 -12.82 -6.91 -4.48
CA ASP A 21 -14.06 -7.71 -4.52
C ASP A 21 -15.30 -6.91 -4.06
N VAL A 22 -15.13 -6.06 -3.03
CA VAL A 22 -16.24 -5.33 -2.39
C VAL A 22 -16.50 -3.96 -3.03
N TRP A 23 -15.46 -3.33 -3.58
CA TRP A 23 -15.51 -1.94 -4.04
C TRP A 23 -15.10 -1.84 -5.51
N ASP A 24 -15.87 -1.07 -6.27
CA ASP A 24 -15.57 -0.75 -7.66
C ASP A 24 -14.44 0.29 -7.79
N SER A 25 -13.93 0.47 -9.01
CA SER A 25 -12.84 1.40 -9.30
C SER A 25 -13.15 2.84 -8.90
N ASP A 26 -14.40 3.27 -9.03
CA ASP A 26 -14.81 4.64 -8.72
C ASP A 26 -14.74 4.89 -7.20
N PHE A 27 -15.14 3.90 -6.39
CA PHE A 27 -14.96 3.98 -4.95
C PHE A 27 -13.50 3.84 -4.54
N LEU A 28 -12.71 2.99 -5.18
CA LEU A 28 -11.28 2.86 -4.88
C LEU A 28 -10.57 4.21 -4.99
N ASP A 29 -10.89 5.00 -6.02
CA ASP A 29 -10.24 6.29 -6.29
C ASP A 29 -10.98 7.51 -5.74
N LEU A 30 -11.88 7.32 -4.78
CA LEU A 30 -12.79 8.38 -4.33
C LEU A 30 -12.09 9.67 -3.85
N VAL A 31 -11.01 9.54 -3.06
CA VAL A 31 -10.25 10.69 -2.53
C VAL A 31 -8.92 10.88 -3.28
N GLU A 32 -8.20 9.79 -3.47
CA GLU A 32 -6.96 9.73 -4.25
C GLU A 32 -6.84 8.35 -4.91
N GLU A 33 -5.94 8.23 -5.90
CA GLU A 33 -5.67 6.96 -6.55
C GLU A 33 -5.33 5.89 -5.51
N ALA A 34 -6.14 4.82 -5.47
CA ALA A 34 -5.93 3.71 -4.53
C ALA A 34 -4.55 3.07 -4.72
N HIS A 35 -3.79 2.99 -3.63
CA HIS A 35 -2.42 2.53 -3.69
C HIS A 35 -1.90 1.91 -2.38
N LEU A 36 -0.83 1.15 -2.54
CA LEU A 36 0.05 0.65 -1.48
C LEU A 36 1.42 1.27 -1.69
N THR A 37 1.97 1.93 -0.67
CA THR A 37 3.35 2.43 -0.68
C THR A 37 4.18 1.63 0.31
N PHE A 38 5.29 1.06 -0.13
CA PHE A 38 6.29 0.46 0.76
C PHE A 38 7.48 1.41 0.89
N GLN A 39 7.77 1.82 2.12
CA GLN A 39 8.85 2.74 2.46
C GLN A 39 9.90 2.02 3.32
N GLY A 40 11.11 1.87 2.78
CA GLY A 40 12.24 1.36 3.54
C GLY A 40 12.10 -0.12 3.95
N LYS A 41 12.39 -0.43 5.22
CA LYS A 41 12.48 -1.82 5.70
C LYS A 41 11.18 -2.39 6.25
N SER A 42 10.35 -1.56 6.86
CA SER A 42 9.21 -2.01 7.66
C SER A 42 8.00 -1.09 7.63
N ASP A 43 8.07 -0.01 6.89
CA ASP A 43 7.06 1.04 6.94
C ASP A 43 6.32 1.06 5.62
N GLY A 44 5.03 1.38 5.66
CA GLY A 44 4.24 1.53 4.46
C GLY A 44 2.94 2.26 4.70
N GLU A 45 2.21 2.47 3.62
CA GLU A 45 0.93 3.17 3.60
C GLU A 45 -0.03 2.45 2.67
N ILE A 46 -1.30 2.41 3.06
CA ILE A 46 -2.40 2.04 2.19
C ILE A 46 -3.38 3.23 2.13
N ALA A 47 -3.84 3.55 0.94
CA ALA A 47 -4.93 4.50 0.74
C ALA A 47 -5.89 3.98 -0.32
N PHE A 48 -7.20 4.05 -0.05
CA PHE A 48 -8.28 3.79 -1.01
C PHE A 48 -9.59 4.35 -0.44
N GLY A 49 -10.49 4.81 -1.31
CA GLY A 49 -11.75 5.41 -0.86
C GLY A 49 -11.49 6.59 0.08
N ALA A 50 -12.11 6.55 1.27
CA ALA A 50 -11.85 7.49 2.37
C ALA A 50 -10.94 6.90 3.47
N LEU A 51 -10.28 5.77 3.21
CA LEU A 51 -9.37 5.11 4.14
C LEU A 51 -7.92 5.46 3.81
N LYS A 52 -7.16 5.83 4.85
CA LYS A 52 -5.70 5.93 4.81
C LYS A 52 -5.13 5.29 6.07
N GLY A 53 -4.16 4.40 5.92
CA GLY A 53 -3.62 3.60 7.02
C GLY A 53 -2.12 3.39 6.90
N PHE A 54 -1.48 3.22 8.05
CA PHE A 54 -0.08 2.81 8.14
C PHE A 54 0.03 1.28 8.04
N LEU A 55 1.02 0.80 7.29
CA LEU A 55 1.36 -0.61 7.18
C LEU A 55 2.65 -0.90 7.96
N ASP A 56 2.55 -1.85 8.88
CA ASP A 56 3.70 -2.44 9.58
C ASP A 56 4.13 -3.71 8.83
N VAL A 57 5.28 -3.65 8.17
CA VAL A 57 5.77 -4.68 7.24
C VAL A 57 6.93 -5.42 7.90
N ARG A 58 6.71 -6.66 8.34
CA ARG A 58 7.71 -7.46 9.08
C ARG A 58 7.96 -8.82 8.45
#